data_AF-I4Z5W5-F1
#
_entry.id   AF-I4Z5W5-F1
#
_cell.length_a   1.000
_cell.length_b   1.000
_cell.length_c   1.000
_cell.angle_alpha   90.00
_cell.angle_beta   90.00
_cell.angle_gamma   90.00
#
_symmetry.space_group_name_H-M   'P 1'
#
loop_
_entity.id
_entity.type
_entity.pdbx_description
1 polymer ?
#
loop_
_entity_poly.entity_id
_entity_poly.type
_entity_poly.pdbx_seq_one_letter_code
_entity_poly.pdbx_strand_id
1 'polypeptide(L)'
;MKLRLTRVASAVALLGLASPLIAAPADTTSPYYTDPQNIYVQDATSDGVNQLNMVLCIMNAMRPAEMLDQKGTAAADGSVSVLYSALVDQNKCDSSKRANASNSTATSSAAEATPSYMNAVVNVSRASNSAPMIAKVWLSFNNGNGMPVTVDVRVAASQSPTDVPPYGVFRLDYAGQSGGLQMFNGFIDSSAGAISYFERNTEPGNPLRVNGLTMAAPSTTSGAGTMAVNGTSFDFAYDSALFRRSDTANDVCFNRSIAQANKSVWSYGTYDAVTGARVDTVHPGFPIVATKTLDNSKVYGYAGYWGLNLQGLDLSGLPDGLVNGYTIVDQRPNNTSAYSLSKVSGKLTQWSQGSTTLDAVDGIPMFSGAT
;
A
#
# COMPACT_ATOMS: atom_id res chain seq x y z
N MET A 1 71.18 -54.89 -8.43
CA MET A 1 71.73 -54.16 -7.26
C MET A 1 70.69 -53.14 -6.79
N LYS A 2 70.09 -53.43 -5.62
CA LYS A 2 69.43 -52.57 -4.61
C LYS A 2 68.79 -51.21 -5.00
N LEU A 3 67.47 -51.14 -4.76
CA LEU A 3 66.70 -50.16 -3.96
C LEU A 3 66.82 -48.64 -4.26
N ARG A 4 65.68 -47.95 -4.45
CA ARG A 4 64.88 -47.32 -3.37
C ARG A 4 63.57 -46.71 -3.90
N LEU A 5 62.45 -47.15 -3.33
CA LEU A 5 61.14 -46.49 -3.41
C LEU A 5 61.10 -45.39 -2.35
N THR A 6 60.90 -44.13 -2.74
CA THR A 6 60.68 -43.03 -1.80
C THR A 6 59.19 -42.66 -1.85
N ARG A 7 58.49 -42.89 -0.73
CA ARG A 7 57.10 -42.47 -0.53
C ARG A 7 57.08 -40.94 -0.37
N VAL A 8 56.40 -40.23 -1.26
CA VAL A 8 55.99 -38.84 -1.03
C VAL A 8 54.53 -38.89 -0.58
N ALA A 9 54.29 -38.47 0.66
CA ALA A 9 52.96 -38.34 1.21
C ALA A 9 52.30 -37.09 0.62
N SER A 10 51.20 -37.27 -0.11
CA SER A 10 50.34 -36.18 -0.58
C SER A 10 49.58 -35.58 0.60
N ALA A 11 49.98 -34.39 1.03
CA ALA A 11 49.17 -33.57 1.94
C ALA A 11 48.03 -32.94 1.11
N VAL A 12 46.81 -33.47 1.25
CA VAL A 12 45.59 -32.85 0.75
C VAL A 12 45.23 -31.72 1.72
N ALA A 13 45.54 -30.47 1.35
CA ALA A 13 45.00 -29.31 2.03
C ALA A 13 43.53 -29.16 1.65
N LEU A 14 42.62 -29.47 2.59
CA LEU A 14 41.20 -29.12 2.48
C LEU A 14 41.08 -27.59 2.49
N LEU A 15 40.96 -27.00 1.30
CA LEU A 15 40.36 -25.68 1.15
C LEU A 15 38.86 -25.83 1.43
N GLY A 16 38.46 -25.48 2.65
CA GLY A 16 37.07 -25.32 3.03
C GLY A 16 36.45 -24.18 2.23
N LEU A 17 35.81 -24.52 1.11
CA LEU A 17 34.91 -23.63 0.40
C LEU A 17 33.71 -23.37 1.31
N ALA A 18 33.64 -22.19 1.90
CA ALA A 18 32.43 -21.68 2.51
C ALA A 18 31.41 -21.49 1.38
N SER A 19 30.52 -22.46 1.20
CA SER A 19 29.36 -22.30 0.32
C SER A 19 28.54 -21.11 0.85
N PRO A 20 28.26 -20.08 0.04
CA PRO A 20 27.27 -19.10 0.44
C PRO A 20 25.95 -19.84 0.66
N LEU A 21 25.36 -19.70 1.84
CA LEU A 21 23.97 -20.05 2.11
C LEU A 21 23.10 -19.16 1.22
N ILE A 22 22.93 -19.58 -0.03
CA ILE A 22 21.84 -19.09 -0.87
C ILE A 22 20.60 -19.69 -0.21
N ALA A 23 19.80 -18.84 0.47
CA ALA A 23 18.51 -19.24 0.97
C ALA A 23 17.77 -19.97 -0.17
N ALA A 24 17.37 -21.21 0.07
CA ALA A 24 16.59 -21.96 -0.91
C ALA A 24 15.40 -21.08 -1.33
N PRO A 25 15.06 -21.02 -2.64
CA PRO A 25 13.89 -20.28 -3.07
C PRO A 25 12.72 -20.76 -2.23
N ALA A 26 12.05 -19.82 -1.54
CA ALA A 26 10.93 -20.15 -0.69
C ALA A 26 9.96 -21.02 -1.48
N ASP A 27 9.55 -22.16 -0.92
CA ASP A 27 8.56 -23.05 -1.52
C ASP A 27 7.38 -22.19 -2.01
N THR A 28 6.91 -22.43 -3.25
CA THR A 28 5.78 -21.70 -3.84
C THR A 28 4.49 -21.83 -3.01
N THR A 29 4.45 -22.77 -2.07
CA THR A 29 3.36 -22.96 -1.10
C THR A 29 3.65 -22.36 0.28
N SER A 30 4.86 -21.83 0.50
CA SER A 30 5.23 -21.23 1.78
C SER A 30 4.36 -20.01 2.11
N PRO A 31 4.10 -19.72 3.40
CA PRO A 31 3.37 -18.51 3.78
C PRO A 31 4.08 -17.22 3.36
N TYR A 32 5.40 -17.25 3.11
CA TYR A 32 6.13 -16.14 2.49
C TYR A 32 5.69 -15.89 1.04
N TYR A 33 5.58 -16.95 0.24
CA TYR A 33 5.24 -16.85 -1.18
C TYR A 33 3.75 -16.54 -1.40
N THR A 34 2.90 -16.97 -0.47
CA THR A 34 1.44 -16.78 -0.53
C THR A 34 0.93 -15.58 0.25
N ASP A 35 1.82 -14.79 0.89
CA ASP A 35 1.42 -13.62 1.65
C ASP A 35 0.78 -12.57 0.72
N PRO A 36 -0.41 -12.03 1.03
CA PRO A 36 -1.02 -10.98 0.24
C PRO A 36 -0.12 -9.76 0.12
N GLN A 37 0.20 -9.37 -1.11
CA GLN A 37 0.99 -8.18 -1.39
C GLN A 37 0.11 -6.94 -1.45
N ASN A 38 0.49 -5.90 -0.71
CA ASN A 38 -0.06 -4.56 -0.90
C ASN A 38 0.67 -3.89 -2.06
N ILE A 39 -0.06 -3.61 -3.14
CA ILE A 39 0.48 -2.99 -4.35
C ILE A 39 -0.13 -1.61 -4.49
N TYR A 40 0.73 -0.64 -4.80
CA TYR A 40 0.33 0.73 -5.06
C TYR A 40 0.93 1.19 -6.40
N VAL A 41 0.12 1.87 -7.20
CA VAL A 41 0.53 2.42 -8.50
C VAL A 41 0.76 3.91 -8.33
N GLN A 42 2.02 4.31 -8.38
CA GLN A 42 2.41 5.72 -8.31
C GLN A 42 2.19 6.40 -9.67
N ASP A 43 1.19 7.26 -9.75
CA ASP A 43 0.87 8.08 -10.92
C ASP A 43 0.27 9.42 -10.48
N ALA A 44 0.55 10.52 -11.20
CA ALA A 44 0.00 11.84 -10.87
C ALA A 44 -1.54 11.89 -10.87
N THR A 45 -2.19 11.06 -11.69
CA THR A 45 -3.66 10.92 -11.67
C THR A 45 -4.13 10.13 -10.45
N SER A 46 -3.33 9.18 -9.95
CA SER A 46 -3.64 8.40 -8.74
C SER A 46 -3.76 9.28 -7.50
N ASP A 47 -2.99 10.36 -7.40
CA ASP A 47 -3.03 11.29 -6.27
C ASP A 47 -4.40 12.00 -6.16
N GLY A 48 -4.98 12.41 -7.28
CA GLY A 48 -6.33 13.00 -7.31
C GLY A 48 -7.43 11.99 -6.99
N VAL A 49 -7.29 10.75 -7.48
CA VAL A 49 -8.25 9.66 -7.20
C VAL A 49 -8.14 9.18 -5.75
N ASN A 50 -6.99 9.35 -5.11
CA ASN A 50 -6.78 8.91 -3.73
C ASN A 50 -7.77 9.55 -2.74
N GLN A 51 -8.03 10.84 -2.90
CA GLN A 51 -8.97 11.57 -2.05
C GLN A 51 -10.41 11.09 -2.25
N LEU A 52 -10.82 10.89 -3.50
CA LEU A 52 -12.09 10.26 -3.86
C LEU A 52 -12.24 8.88 -3.19
N ASN A 53 -11.21 8.04 -3.29
CA ASN A 53 -11.20 6.71 -2.69
C ASN A 53 -11.29 6.74 -1.16
N MET A 54 -10.65 7.72 -0.52
CA MET A 54 -10.73 7.90 0.94
C MET A 54 -12.16 8.20 1.37
N VAL A 55 -12.83 9.16 0.73
CA VAL A 55 -14.22 9.52 1.05
C VAL A 55 -15.15 8.32 0.85
N LEU A 56 -15.03 7.61 -0.27
CA LEU A 56 -15.81 6.41 -0.55
C LEU A 56 -15.53 5.28 0.45
N CYS A 57 -14.28 5.10 0.88
CA CYS A 57 -13.91 4.13 1.91
C CYS A 57 -14.58 4.44 3.24
N ILE A 58 -14.57 5.70 3.69
CA ILE A 58 -15.19 6.14 4.94
C ILE A 58 -16.69 5.87 4.90
N MET A 59 -17.36 6.24 3.80
CA MET A 59 -18.78 5.96 3.62
C MET A 59 -19.10 4.47 3.62
N ASN A 60 -18.28 3.68 2.92
CA ASN A 60 -18.45 2.23 2.90
C ASN A 60 -18.28 1.65 4.31
N ALA A 61 -17.27 2.08 5.07
CA ALA A 61 -16.98 1.58 6.42
C ALA A 61 -18.16 1.75 7.39
N MET A 62 -19.02 2.77 7.18
CA MET A 62 -20.22 2.98 7.97
C MET A 62 -21.39 2.06 7.61
N ARG A 63 -21.33 1.36 6.46
CA ARG A 63 -22.31 0.36 6.01
C ARG A 63 -23.79 0.83 6.03
N PRO A 64 -24.13 2.00 5.44
CA PRO A 64 -25.48 2.57 5.54
C PRO A 64 -26.58 1.67 4.98
N ALA A 65 -26.34 0.99 3.85
CA ALA A 65 -27.30 0.07 3.24
C ALA A 65 -27.58 -1.14 4.14
N GLU A 66 -26.52 -1.78 4.65
CA GLU A 66 -26.62 -2.95 5.52
C GLU A 66 -27.34 -2.62 6.83
N MET A 67 -27.06 -1.47 7.43
CA MET A 67 -27.73 -1.02 8.65
C MET A 67 -29.21 -0.71 8.43
N LEU A 68 -29.57 -0.14 7.28
CA LEU A 68 -30.97 0.09 6.92
C LEU A 68 -31.71 -1.24 6.74
N ASP A 69 -31.10 -2.22 6.07
CA ASP A 69 -31.74 -3.50 5.80
C ASP A 69 -31.84 -4.39 7.05
N GLN A 70 -30.83 -4.37 7.95
CA GLN A 70 -30.80 -5.22 9.14
C GLN A 70 -31.49 -4.62 10.36
N LYS A 71 -31.48 -3.28 10.50
CA LYS A 71 -31.90 -2.55 11.70
C LYS A 71 -32.89 -1.42 11.41
N GLY A 72 -33.35 -1.29 10.17
CA GLY A 72 -34.35 -0.29 9.78
C GLY A 72 -35.69 -0.52 10.45
N THR A 73 -36.28 0.57 10.94
CA THR A 73 -37.65 0.58 11.44
C THR A 73 -38.58 1.09 10.35
N ALA A 74 -39.61 0.31 10.02
CA ALA A 74 -40.66 0.74 9.09
C ALA A 74 -41.63 1.71 9.77
N ALA A 75 -41.95 2.81 9.10
CA ALA A 75 -43.01 3.74 9.47
C ALA A 75 -44.34 3.32 8.83
N ALA A 76 -45.44 3.93 9.29
CA ALA A 76 -46.78 3.63 8.81
C ALA A 76 -46.99 3.95 7.32
N ASP A 77 -46.19 4.85 6.75
CA ASP A 77 -46.19 5.21 5.33
C ASP A 77 -45.37 4.26 4.44
N GLY A 78 -44.80 3.20 5.02
CA GLY A 78 -43.94 2.23 4.32
C GLY A 78 -42.49 2.66 4.17
N SER A 79 -42.11 3.85 4.64
CA SER A 79 -40.71 4.27 4.68
C SER A 79 -39.93 3.50 5.75
N VAL A 80 -38.64 3.30 5.53
CA VAL A 80 -37.74 2.64 6.49
C VAL A 80 -36.65 3.61 6.88
N SER A 81 -36.31 3.67 8.17
CA SER A 81 -35.20 4.52 8.64
C SER A 81 -34.43 3.89 9.81
N VAL A 82 -33.16 4.28 9.95
CA VAL A 82 -32.27 3.89 11.05
C VAL A 82 -31.36 5.05 11.43
N LEU A 83 -31.17 5.26 12.73
CA LEU A 83 -30.20 6.19 13.31
C LEU A 83 -29.21 5.41 14.15
N TYR A 84 -27.92 5.57 13.89
CA TYR A 84 -26.87 4.86 14.62
C TYR A 84 -25.57 5.68 14.70
N SER A 85 -24.69 5.27 15.60
CA SER A 85 -23.32 5.78 15.69
C SER A 85 -22.34 4.75 15.13
N ALA A 86 -21.33 5.20 14.41
CA ALA A 86 -20.26 4.35 13.87
C ALA A 86 -18.88 4.93 14.21
N LEU A 87 -17.92 4.03 14.45
CA LEU A 87 -16.51 4.36 14.62
C LEU A 87 -15.76 3.94 13.37
N VAL A 88 -15.21 4.91 12.64
CA VAL A 88 -14.45 4.65 11.41
C VAL A 88 -12.97 4.81 11.70
N ASP A 89 -12.20 3.76 11.50
CA ASP A 89 -10.74 3.82 11.58
C ASP A 89 -10.18 4.50 10.31
N GLN A 90 -9.74 5.75 10.44
CA GLN A 90 -9.19 6.55 9.35
C GLN A 90 -7.93 5.92 8.76
N ASN A 91 -7.12 5.23 9.56
CA ASN A 91 -5.91 4.57 9.05
C ASN A 91 -6.27 3.46 8.07
N LYS A 92 -7.46 2.86 8.24
CA LYS A 92 -8.00 1.94 7.25
C LYS A 92 -8.50 2.63 6.01
N CYS A 93 -8.69 3.94 5.89
CA CYS A 93 -9.12 4.55 4.62
C CYS A 93 -8.06 5.41 3.95
N ASP A 94 -6.94 5.64 4.63
CA ASP A 94 -5.81 6.38 4.13
C ASP A 94 -4.83 5.48 3.38
N SER A 95 -4.74 5.60 2.05
CA SER A 95 -3.79 4.84 1.25
C SER A 95 -2.33 5.13 1.62
N SER A 96 -2.04 6.33 2.16
CA SER A 96 -0.69 6.71 2.60
C SER A 96 -0.27 6.00 3.89
N LYS A 97 -1.24 5.54 4.68
CA LYS A 97 -1.05 4.71 5.87
C LYS A 97 -1.19 3.22 5.58
N ARG A 98 -1.78 2.84 4.44
CA ARG A 98 -1.86 1.45 3.94
C ARG A 98 -0.58 0.98 3.22
N ALA A 99 0.59 1.46 3.68
CA ALA A 99 1.92 1.37 3.07
C ALA A 99 2.17 2.42 1.96
N ASN A 100 3.08 3.37 2.22
CA ASN A 100 3.54 4.40 1.29
C ASN A 100 5.07 4.49 1.27
N ALA A 101 5.63 4.62 0.06
CA ALA A 101 7.06 4.88 -0.22
C ALA A 101 7.65 6.11 0.49
N SER A 102 6.83 7.13 0.74
CA SER A 102 7.32 8.49 1.02
C SER A 102 7.58 8.81 2.49
N ASN A 103 7.35 7.86 3.41
CA ASN A 103 7.48 8.11 4.86
C ASN A 103 8.76 7.47 5.44
N SER A 104 9.85 7.52 4.66
CA SER A 104 11.12 6.82 4.89
C SER A 104 12.04 7.44 5.95
N THR A 105 11.62 8.53 6.62
CA THR A 105 12.48 9.29 7.56
C THR A 105 11.88 9.50 8.95
N ALA A 106 10.70 8.94 9.26
CA ALA A 106 10.13 9.07 10.60
C ALA A 106 10.65 7.95 11.52
N THR A 107 11.63 8.28 12.37
CA THR A 107 12.03 7.52 13.55
C THR A 107 10.86 7.38 14.52
N SER A 108 9.98 6.40 14.28
CA SER A 108 9.01 5.88 15.25
C SER A 108 8.25 4.68 14.68
N SER A 109 8.97 3.57 14.50
CA SER A 109 8.43 2.24 14.18
C SER A 109 7.59 1.61 15.32
N ALA A 110 6.85 2.43 16.07
CA ALA A 110 5.87 2.03 17.08
C ALA A 110 4.45 2.53 16.75
N ALA A 111 4.23 3.13 15.57
CA ALA A 111 2.98 3.76 15.18
C ALA A 111 2.35 3.18 13.90
N GLU A 112 2.62 1.92 13.55
CA GLU A 112 1.65 1.18 12.75
C GLU A 112 0.50 0.75 13.67
N ALA A 113 -0.66 1.38 13.46
CA ALA A 113 -2.00 0.99 13.92
C ALA A 113 -2.38 1.21 15.40
N THR A 114 -2.07 2.36 16.01
CA THR A 114 -3.06 2.90 16.97
C THR A 114 -4.26 3.35 16.13
N PRO A 115 -5.44 2.74 16.26
CA PRO A 115 -6.59 3.12 15.43
C PRO A 115 -6.90 4.60 15.61
N SER A 116 -7.05 5.32 14.50
CA SER A 116 -7.48 6.71 14.53
C SER A 116 -8.97 6.74 14.22
N TYR A 117 -9.79 6.83 15.26
CA TYR A 117 -11.24 6.77 15.09
C TYR A 117 -11.85 8.13 14.79
N MET A 118 -12.66 8.17 13.74
CA MET A 118 -13.65 9.22 13.52
C MET A 118 -14.99 8.74 14.07
N ASN A 119 -15.68 9.62 14.79
CA ASN A 119 -17.04 9.36 15.26
C ASN A 119 -18.02 9.80 14.19
N ALA A 120 -18.95 8.94 13.81
CA ALA A 120 -19.99 9.22 12.84
C ALA A 120 -21.37 9.03 13.47
N VAL A 121 -22.27 10.01 13.31
CA VAL A 121 -23.70 9.82 13.52
C VAL A 121 -24.36 9.70 12.16
N VAL A 122 -24.98 8.55 11.89
CA VAL A 122 -25.54 8.21 10.58
C VAL A 122 -27.05 8.07 10.71
N ASN A 123 -27.78 8.84 9.91
CA ASN A 123 -29.21 8.69 9.71
C ASN A 123 -29.48 8.25 8.27
N VAL A 124 -30.02 7.05 8.10
CA VAL A 124 -30.32 6.47 6.79
C VAL A 124 -31.83 6.29 6.67
N SER A 125 -32.39 6.63 5.52
CA SER A 125 -33.82 6.48 5.25
C SER A 125 -34.08 6.08 3.80
N ARG A 126 -35.17 5.37 3.55
CA ARG A 126 -35.67 5.02 2.22
C ARG A 126 -37.19 5.06 2.23
N ALA A 127 -37.80 5.85 1.34
CA ALA A 127 -39.26 6.03 1.32
C ALA A 127 -40.01 4.81 0.78
N SER A 128 -39.40 4.06 -0.14
CA SER A 128 -39.92 2.82 -0.72
C SER A 128 -38.78 2.05 -1.39
N ASN A 129 -39.01 0.81 -1.82
CA ASN A 129 -37.99 0.02 -2.53
C ASN A 129 -37.55 0.62 -3.89
N SER A 130 -38.34 1.53 -4.46
CA SER A 130 -37.99 2.25 -5.70
C SER A 130 -37.46 3.67 -5.45
N ALA A 131 -37.56 4.19 -4.23
CA ALA A 131 -37.03 5.49 -3.87
C ALA A 131 -35.53 5.41 -3.57
N PRO A 132 -34.76 6.48 -3.87
CA PRO A 132 -33.37 6.56 -3.46
C PRO A 132 -33.21 6.39 -1.94
N MET A 133 -32.19 5.66 -1.53
CA MET A 133 -31.74 5.63 -0.15
C MET A 133 -31.00 6.92 0.15
N ILE A 134 -31.42 7.63 1.20
CA ILE A 134 -30.82 8.88 1.65
C ILE A 134 -30.07 8.62 2.95
N ALA A 135 -28.76 8.87 2.96
CA ALA A 135 -27.94 8.89 4.16
C ALA A 135 -27.51 10.32 4.49
N LYS A 136 -27.72 10.74 5.73
CA LYS A 136 -27.19 11.99 6.31
C LYS A 136 -26.21 11.60 7.40
N VAL A 137 -24.96 12.06 7.28
CA VAL A 137 -23.89 11.69 8.18
C VAL A 137 -23.27 12.94 8.78
N TRP A 138 -23.06 12.90 10.09
CA TRP A 138 -22.24 13.86 10.81
C TRP A 138 -20.98 13.16 11.30
N LEU A 139 -19.81 13.55 10.79
CA LEU A 139 -18.51 13.06 11.22
C LEU A 139 -17.83 14.07 12.14
N SER A 140 -17.13 13.58 13.15
CA SER A 140 -16.30 14.40 14.06
C SER A 140 -14.96 13.73 14.33
N PHE A 141 -13.87 14.47 14.14
CA PHE A 141 -12.51 14.04 14.44
C PHE A 141 -11.61 15.24 14.77
N ASN A 142 -10.43 14.99 15.32
CA ASN A 142 -9.44 16.03 15.54
C ASN A 142 -8.42 16.01 14.39
N ASN A 143 -8.08 17.17 13.84
CA ASN A 143 -7.00 17.28 12.86
C ASN A 143 -5.62 17.05 13.51
N GLY A 144 -4.56 17.05 12.71
CA GLY A 144 -3.18 16.84 13.20
C GLY A 144 -2.71 17.86 14.24
N ASN A 145 -3.38 19.00 14.38
CA ASN A 145 -3.09 20.05 15.36
C ASN A 145 -4.01 19.96 16.60
N GLY A 146 -4.83 18.91 16.72
CA GLY A 146 -5.76 18.70 17.84
C GLY A 146 -7.04 19.54 17.76
N MET A 147 -7.28 20.28 16.67
CA MET A 147 -8.52 21.05 16.51
C MET A 147 -9.66 20.17 16.01
N PRO A 148 -10.87 20.32 16.56
CA PRO A 148 -12.03 19.56 16.12
C PRO A 148 -12.44 19.98 14.70
N VAL A 149 -12.71 18.98 13.88
CA VAL A 149 -13.29 19.08 12.54
C VAL A 149 -14.61 18.32 12.54
N THR A 150 -15.65 18.96 12.03
CA THR A 150 -16.95 18.35 11.77
C THR A 150 -17.20 18.29 10.28
N VAL A 151 -17.72 17.16 9.79
CA VAL A 151 -18.04 16.99 8.36
C VAL A 151 -19.49 16.55 8.24
N ASP A 152 -20.27 17.33 7.51
CA ASP A 152 -21.62 16.98 7.09
C ASP A 152 -21.55 16.27 5.74
N VAL A 153 -22.18 15.12 5.63
CA VAL A 153 -22.29 14.36 4.38
C VAL A 153 -23.75 14.05 4.09
N ARG A 154 -24.15 14.21 2.84
CA ARG A 154 -25.44 13.75 2.32
C ARG A 154 -25.20 12.83 1.13
N VAL A 155 -25.73 11.62 1.20
CA VAL A 155 -25.73 10.66 0.10
C VAL A 155 -27.16 10.37 -0.35
N ALA A 156 -27.39 10.34 -1.65
CA ALA A 156 -28.58 9.80 -2.27
C ALA A 156 -28.15 8.70 -3.25
N ALA A 157 -28.49 7.45 -2.96
CA ALA A 157 -28.15 6.29 -3.80
C ALA A 157 -29.43 5.65 -4.35
N SER A 158 -29.53 5.54 -5.67
CA SER A 158 -30.71 5.01 -6.36
C SER A 158 -30.48 3.65 -7.01
N GLN A 159 -29.22 3.27 -7.24
CA GLN A 159 -28.89 1.99 -7.86
C GLN A 159 -27.56 1.46 -7.33
N SER A 160 -27.52 0.19 -6.93
CA SER A 160 -26.28 -0.50 -6.57
C SER A 160 -25.41 -0.75 -7.80
N PRO A 161 -24.09 -0.95 -7.64
CA PRO A 161 -23.22 -1.41 -8.72
C PRO A 161 -23.74 -2.69 -9.38
N THR A 162 -23.76 -2.71 -10.72
CA THR A 162 -24.10 -3.86 -11.58
C THR A 162 -23.14 -3.86 -12.79
N ASP A 163 -23.28 -4.76 -13.76
CA ASP A 163 -22.46 -4.66 -14.99
C ASP A 163 -22.68 -3.34 -15.74
N VAL A 164 -23.91 -2.80 -15.69
CA VAL A 164 -24.28 -1.50 -16.26
C VAL A 164 -25.31 -0.83 -15.34
N PRO A 165 -24.91 0.09 -14.43
CA PRO A 165 -23.62 0.75 -14.31
C PRO A 165 -22.64 0.12 -13.28
N PRO A 166 -21.33 0.06 -13.60
CA PRO A 166 -20.28 -0.57 -12.78
C PRO A 166 -20.04 0.07 -11.42
N TYR A 167 -20.44 1.34 -11.25
CA TYR A 167 -20.21 2.11 -10.02
C TYR A 167 -21.50 2.44 -9.26
N GLY A 168 -22.65 1.92 -9.73
CA GLY A 168 -23.95 2.29 -9.22
C GLY A 168 -24.33 3.72 -9.58
N VAL A 169 -25.50 4.16 -9.09
CA VAL A 169 -25.98 5.52 -9.26
C VAL A 169 -26.16 6.16 -7.89
N PHE A 170 -25.35 7.17 -7.61
CA PHE A 170 -25.43 7.92 -6.36
C PHE A 170 -24.86 9.33 -6.49
N ARG A 171 -25.34 10.22 -5.63
CA ARG A 171 -24.78 11.54 -5.38
C ARG A 171 -24.36 11.62 -3.92
N LEU A 172 -23.14 12.06 -3.67
CA LEU A 172 -22.60 12.35 -2.35
C LEU A 172 -22.12 13.79 -2.34
N ASP A 173 -22.61 14.58 -1.39
CA ASP A 173 -22.16 15.96 -1.13
C ASP A 173 -21.61 16.03 0.29
N TYR A 174 -20.51 16.76 0.48
CA TYR A 174 -19.89 16.91 1.79
C TYR A 174 -19.30 18.30 2.02
N ALA A 175 -19.27 18.72 3.28
CA ALA A 175 -18.64 19.95 3.72
C ALA A 175 -18.00 19.75 5.10
N GLY A 176 -16.73 20.13 5.22
CA GLY A 176 -15.96 20.09 6.46
C GLY A 176 -15.80 21.48 7.06
N GLN A 177 -15.95 21.59 8.38
CA GLN A 177 -15.82 22.83 9.13
C GLN A 177 -14.91 22.64 10.35
N SER A 178 -14.17 23.69 10.71
CA SER A 178 -13.42 23.78 11.96
C SER A 178 -13.54 25.19 12.52
N GLY A 179 -13.82 25.31 13.81
CA GLY A 179 -14.01 26.61 14.46
C GLY A 179 -15.11 27.49 13.84
N GLY A 180 -16.13 26.87 13.20
CA GLY A 180 -17.20 27.57 12.49
C GLY A 180 -16.84 28.08 11.09
N LEU A 181 -15.63 27.81 10.60
CA LEU A 181 -15.19 28.15 9.25
C LEU A 181 -15.21 26.91 8.35
N GLN A 182 -15.64 27.07 7.10
CA GLN A 182 -15.59 26.00 6.10
C GLN A 182 -14.14 25.76 5.67
N MET A 183 -13.65 24.54 5.91
CA MET A 183 -12.30 24.09 5.57
C MET A 183 -12.26 23.49 4.17
N PHE A 184 -13.29 22.73 3.81
CA PHE A 184 -13.39 22.10 2.50
C PHE A 184 -14.83 21.76 2.18
N ASN A 185 -15.13 21.59 0.91
CA ASN A 185 -16.40 21.05 0.44
C ASN A 185 -16.22 20.36 -0.91
N GLY A 186 -17.07 19.39 -1.19
CA GLY A 186 -16.98 18.65 -2.42
C GLY A 186 -18.20 17.79 -2.70
N PHE A 187 -18.13 17.10 -3.83
CA PHE A 187 -19.12 16.11 -4.21
C PHE A 187 -18.52 14.97 -5.02
N ILE A 188 -19.22 13.85 -5.00
CA ILE A 188 -19.01 12.69 -5.86
C ILE A 188 -20.35 12.36 -6.50
N ASP A 189 -20.37 12.26 -7.81
CA ASP A 189 -21.54 11.94 -8.60
C ASP A 189 -21.23 10.74 -9.48
N SER A 190 -21.94 9.64 -9.28
CA SER A 190 -21.90 8.47 -10.13
C SER A 190 -23.25 8.37 -10.83
N SER A 191 -23.21 8.50 -12.14
CA SER A 191 -24.34 8.30 -13.04
C SER A 191 -24.10 7.06 -13.90
N ALA A 192 -25.05 6.71 -14.76
CA ALA A 192 -24.94 5.53 -15.62
C ALA A 192 -23.72 5.64 -16.58
N GLY A 193 -22.59 5.07 -16.17
CA GLY A 193 -21.36 5.05 -16.95
C GLY A 193 -20.52 6.33 -16.89
N ALA A 194 -20.74 7.21 -15.91
CA ALA A 194 -19.89 8.38 -15.72
C ALA A 194 -19.73 8.75 -14.24
N ILE A 195 -18.52 9.21 -13.89
CA ILE A 195 -18.17 9.68 -12.54
C ILE A 195 -17.70 11.13 -12.64
N SER A 196 -18.25 11.98 -11.79
CA SER A 196 -17.78 13.34 -11.57
C SER A 196 -17.40 13.52 -10.11
N TYR A 197 -16.25 14.14 -9.86
CA TYR A 197 -15.82 14.49 -8.52
C TYR A 197 -15.27 15.91 -8.53
N PHE A 198 -15.51 16.62 -7.44
CA PHE A 198 -14.96 17.95 -7.23
C PHE A 198 -14.74 18.15 -5.74
N GLU A 199 -13.59 18.70 -5.40
CA GLU A 199 -13.32 19.18 -4.06
C GLU A 199 -12.60 20.52 -4.11
N ARG A 200 -13.00 21.39 -3.19
CA ARG A 200 -12.33 22.64 -2.91
C ARG A 200 -11.90 22.66 -1.45
N ASN A 201 -10.62 22.90 -1.21
CA ASN A 201 -10.08 23.20 0.11
C ASN A 201 -9.92 24.72 0.27
N THR A 202 -10.58 25.28 1.28
CA THR A 202 -10.63 26.70 1.63
C THR A 202 -10.06 26.97 3.01
N GLU A 203 -9.17 26.11 3.50
CA GLU A 203 -8.56 26.25 4.82
C GLU A 203 -7.80 27.60 4.94
N PRO A 204 -8.12 28.43 5.95
CA PRO A 204 -7.46 29.70 6.18
C PRO A 204 -5.94 29.54 6.33
N GLY A 205 -5.18 30.37 5.62
CA GLY A 205 -3.72 30.33 5.64
C GLY A 205 -3.09 29.34 4.65
N ASN A 206 -3.90 28.49 3.99
CA ASN A 206 -3.44 27.62 2.91
C ASN A 206 -3.84 28.17 1.54
N PRO A 207 -3.05 27.92 0.48
CA PRO A 207 -3.47 28.23 -0.88
C PRO A 207 -4.72 27.42 -1.24
N LEU A 208 -5.62 28.02 -2.02
CA LEU A 208 -6.79 27.34 -2.56
C LEU A 208 -6.35 26.09 -3.33
N ARG A 209 -6.82 24.91 -2.89
CA ARG A 209 -6.60 23.66 -3.62
C ARG A 209 -7.92 23.21 -4.20
N VAL A 210 -7.90 22.87 -5.49
CA VAL A 210 -9.06 22.36 -6.21
C VAL A 210 -8.64 21.06 -6.88
N ASN A 211 -9.36 20.00 -6.56
CA ASN A 211 -9.26 18.72 -7.20
C ASN A 211 -10.57 18.44 -7.94
N GLY A 212 -10.49 17.87 -9.13
CA GLY A 212 -11.68 17.59 -9.92
C GLY A 212 -11.47 16.44 -10.89
N LEU A 213 -12.49 15.64 -11.09
CA LEU A 213 -12.50 14.52 -12.01
C LEU A 213 -13.79 14.56 -12.81
N THR A 214 -13.69 14.32 -14.10
CA THR A 214 -14.83 13.96 -14.94
C THR A 214 -14.41 12.81 -15.81
N MET A 215 -15.09 11.68 -15.72
CA MET A 215 -14.75 10.49 -16.50
C MET A 215 -15.98 9.76 -17.03
N ALA A 216 -15.88 9.28 -18.25
CA ALA A 216 -16.69 8.20 -18.78
C ALA A 216 -16.11 6.88 -18.25
N ALA A 217 -16.95 6.14 -17.55
CA ALA A 217 -16.62 4.90 -16.87
C ALA A 217 -17.63 3.80 -17.25
N PRO A 218 -17.70 3.40 -18.54
CA PRO A 218 -18.66 2.42 -19.03
C PRO A 218 -18.43 1.02 -18.45
N SER A 219 -17.21 0.72 -17.99
CA SER A 219 -16.88 -0.53 -17.32
C SER A 219 -15.79 -0.32 -16.25
N THR A 220 -15.49 -1.36 -15.48
CA THR A 220 -14.36 -1.38 -14.54
C THR A 220 -13.00 -1.55 -15.25
N THR A 221 -13.01 -1.95 -16.53
CA THR A 221 -11.79 -2.24 -17.29
C THR A 221 -11.51 -1.20 -18.37
N SER A 222 -12.47 -0.34 -18.72
CA SER A 222 -12.30 0.72 -19.71
C SER A 222 -12.97 2.03 -19.30
N GLY A 223 -12.35 3.14 -19.71
CA GLY A 223 -12.86 4.48 -19.43
C GLY A 223 -11.89 5.56 -19.86
N ALA A 224 -12.34 6.80 -19.81
CA ALA A 224 -11.51 7.97 -20.11
C ALA A 224 -12.04 9.19 -19.38
N GLY A 225 -11.17 10.15 -19.10
CA GLY A 225 -11.58 11.35 -18.39
C GLY A 225 -10.46 12.36 -18.23
N THR A 226 -10.78 13.42 -17.51
CA THR A 226 -9.86 14.48 -17.14
C THR A 226 -9.82 14.58 -15.63
N MET A 227 -8.60 14.65 -15.08
CA MET A 227 -8.33 14.88 -13.67
C MET A 227 -7.57 16.20 -13.51
N ALA A 228 -8.05 17.07 -12.64
CA ALA A 228 -7.34 18.26 -12.19
C ALA A 228 -6.87 18.03 -10.75
N VAL A 229 -5.57 18.18 -10.50
CA VAL A 229 -4.96 18.08 -9.16
C VAL A 229 -4.11 19.32 -8.92
N ASN A 230 -4.47 20.11 -7.90
CA ASN A 230 -3.70 21.29 -7.49
C ASN A 230 -3.32 22.24 -8.64
N GLY A 231 -4.22 22.43 -9.61
CA GLY A 231 -4.00 23.32 -10.77
C GLY A 231 -3.30 22.69 -11.98
N THR A 232 -2.92 21.41 -11.90
CA THR A 232 -2.43 20.64 -13.07
C THR A 232 -3.55 19.75 -13.59
N SER A 233 -3.77 19.74 -14.90
CA SER A 233 -4.77 18.90 -15.56
C SER A 233 -4.12 17.76 -16.34
N PHE A 234 -4.70 16.57 -16.21
CA PHE A 234 -4.30 15.35 -16.88
C PHE A 234 -5.52 14.75 -17.58
N ASP A 235 -5.39 14.50 -18.87
CA ASP A 235 -6.32 13.64 -19.59
C ASP A 235 -5.83 12.20 -19.48
N PHE A 236 -6.74 11.26 -19.29
CA PHE A 236 -6.40 9.86 -19.19
C PHE A 236 -7.42 8.98 -19.91
N ALA A 237 -6.97 7.84 -20.37
CA ALA A 237 -7.80 6.79 -20.95
C ALA A 237 -7.24 5.43 -20.56
N TYR A 238 -8.11 4.44 -20.41
CA TYR A 238 -7.71 3.09 -20.08
C TYR A 238 -8.60 2.05 -20.74
N ASP A 239 -7.99 0.90 -21.00
CA ASP A 239 -8.67 -0.36 -21.31
C ASP A 239 -8.02 -1.48 -20.48
N SER A 240 -8.41 -2.74 -20.67
CA SER A 240 -7.90 -3.86 -19.87
C SER A 240 -6.37 -4.06 -19.92
N ALA A 241 -5.69 -3.52 -20.94
CA ALA A 241 -4.26 -3.72 -21.18
C ALA A 241 -3.43 -2.45 -21.00
N LEU A 242 -3.98 -1.28 -21.30
CA LEU A 242 -3.24 -0.03 -21.44
C LEU A 242 -3.85 1.09 -20.61
N PHE A 243 -2.99 2.00 -20.17
CA PHE A 243 -3.36 3.26 -19.52
C PHE A 243 -2.60 4.38 -20.21
N ARG A 244 -3.30 5.36 -20.77
CA ARG A 244 -2.73 6.57 -21.34
C ARG A 244 -2.94 7.71 -20.36
N ARG A 245 -1.91 8.54 -20.17
CA ARG A 245 -1.98 9.82 -19.47
C ARG A 245 -1.32 10.89 -20.32
N SER A 246 -2.03 11.98 -20.56
CA SER A 246 -1.52 13.18 -21.20
C SER A 246 -1.64 14.36 -20.24
N ASP A 247 -0.59 15.16 -20.15
CA ASP A 247 -0.67 16.54 -19.70
C ASP A 247 -0.40 17.47 -20.91
N THR A 248 -0.21 18.76 -20.67
CA THR A 248 0.06 19.74 -21.75
C THR A 248 1.42 19.58 -22.43
N ALA A 249 2.35 18.82 -21.83
CA ALA A 249 3.73 18.65 -22.27
C ALA A 249 4.11 17.20 -22.60
N ASN A 250 3.46 16.22 -21.98
CA ASN A 250 3.79 14.81 -22.05
C ASN A 250 2.55 13.99 -22.40
N ASP A 251 2.69 13.03 -23.31
CA ASP A 251 1.69 12.00 -23.59
C ASP A 251 2.36 10.63 -23.45
N VAL A 252 1.91 9.84 -22.48
CA VAL A 252 2.58 8.61 -22.07
C VAL A 252 1.57 7.47 -22.01
N CYS A 253 1.94 6.34 -22.60
CA CYS A 253 1.19 5.09 -22.53
C CYS A 253 1.92 4.09 -21.63
N PHE A 254 1.18 3.53 -20.69
CA PHE A 254 1.64 2.56 -19.71
C PHE A 254 0.97 1.21 -19.96
N ASN A 255 1.71 0.14 -19.74
CA ASN A 255 1.14 -1.19 -19.69
C ASN A 255 0.52 -1.44 -18.30
N ARG A 256 -0.71 -1.99 -18.25
CA ARG A 256 -1.40 -2.31 -16.99
C ARG A 256 -1.04 -3.69 -16.43
N SER A 257 -0.28 -4.50 -17.18
CA SER A 257 0.17 -5.82 -16.74
C SER A 257 1.21 -5.70 -15.64
N ILE A 258 0.91 -6.28 -14.48
CA ILE A 258 1.85 -6.38 -13.37
C ILE A 258 3.12 -7.14 -13.74
N ALA A 259 3.07 -8.01 -14.76
CA ALA A 259 4.24 -8.74 -15.24
C ALA A 259 5.25 -7.84 -15.96
N GLN A 260 4.79 -6.69 -16.47
CA GLN A 260 5.61 -5.71 -17.21
C GLN A 260 5.86 -4.43 -16.43
N ALA A 261 5.32 -4.32 -15.20
CA ALA A 261 5.55 -3.19 -14.34
C ALA A 261 6.97 -3.17 -13.77
N ASN A 262 7.58 -1.98 -13.73
CA ASN A 262 8.75 -1.74 -12.88
C ASN A 262 8.30 -1.75 -11.42
N LYS A 263 8.90 -2.63 -10.61
CA LYS A 263 8.51 -2.84 -9.21
C LYS A 263 9.62 -2.41 -8.28
N SER A 264 9.23 -1.79 -7.18
CA SER A 264 10.09 -1.58 -6.02
C SER A 264 9.40 -2.14 -4.79
N VAL A 265 10.10 -2.99 -4.03
CA VAL A 265 9.61 -3.49 -2.74
C VAL A 265 10.06 -2.52 -1.66
N TRP A 266 9.12 -1.95 -0.93
CA TRP A 266 9.43 -1.02 0.17
C TRP A 266 9.39 -1.70 1.54
N SER A 267 8.86 -2.92 1.64
CA SER A 267 8.65 -3.58 2.93
C SER A 267 8.56 -5.08 2.83
N TYR A 268 8.92 -5.76 3.92
CA TYR A 268 8.86 -7.21 4.01
C TYR A 268 8.01 -7.66 5.19
N GLY A 269 7.30 -8.77 5.02
CA GLY A 269 6.80 -9.52 6.17
C GLY A 269 7.96 -10.13 6.96
N THR A 270 7.79 -10.27 8.27
CA THR A 270 8.67 -11.08 9.11
C THR A 270 8.07 -12.48 9.22
N TYR A 271 8.87 -13.53 9.01
CA TYR A 271 8.39 -14.91 9.04
C TYR A 271 9.26 -15.77 9.95
N ASP A 272 8.63 -16.74 10.59
CA ASP A 272 9.29 -17.73 11.42
C ASP A 272 10.01 -18.74 10.52
N ALA A 273 11.30 -18.94 10.75
CA ALA A 273 12.13 -19.74 9.85
C ALA A 273 11.81 -21.24 9.90
N VAL A 274 11.14 -21.74 10.95
CA VAL A 274 10.85 -23.16 11.13
C VAL A 274 9.46 -23.51 10.60
N THR A 275 8.47 -22.66 10.89
CA THR A 275 7.06 -22.87 10.54
C THR A 275 6.67 -22.15 9.26
N GLY A 276 7.46 -21.17 8.81
CA GLY A 276 7.12 -20.27 7.72
C GLY A 276 6.04 -19.25 8.07
N ALA A 277 5.43 -19.32 9.26
CA ALA A 277 4.32 -18.46 9.66
C ALA A 277 4.76 -16.99 9.78
N ARG A 278 3.89 -16.06 9.37
CA ARG A 278 4.16 -14.62 9.55
C ARG A 278 4.20 -14.30 11.05
N VAL A 279 5.31 -13.74 11.51
CA VAL A 279 5.51 -13.36 12.92
C VAL A 279 4.85 -12.01 13.14
N ASP A 280 3.89 -12.00 14.07
CA ASP A 280 3.21 -10.83 14.65
C ASP A 280 2.66 -9.82 13.62
N THR A 281 1.35 -9.90 13.36
CA THR A 281 0.62 -8.97 12.50
C THR A 281 0.32 -7.62 13.17
N VAL A 282 0.51 -7.49 14.48
CA VAL A 282 0.19 -6.29 15.26
C VAL A 282 1.44 -5.48 15.59
N HIS A 283 2.57 -6.14 15.80
CA HIS A 283 3.88 -5.51 16.01
C HIS A 283 4.92 -6.21 15.12
N PRO A 284 5.04 -5.83 13.84
CA PRO A 284 5.98 -6.46 12.91
C PRO A 284 7.42 -6.04 13.24
N GLY A 285 7.94 -6.62 14.32
CA GLY A 285 9.29 -6.42 14.80
C GLY A 285 9.47 -6.65 16.29
N PHE A 286 10.73 -6.70 16.72
CA PHE A 286 11.09 -6.87 18.12
C PHE A 286 12.43 -6.22 18.42
N PRO A 287 12.62 -5.74 19.67
CA PRO A 287 13.91 -5.23 20.10
C PRO A 287 14.94 -6.36 20.08
N ILE A 288 16.14 -6.04 19.61
CA ILE A 288 17.28 -6.95 19.56
C ILE A 288 18.50 -6.29 20.21
N VAL A 289 19.40 -7.11 20.73
CA VAL A 289 20.73 -6.67 21.17
C VAL A 289 21.77 -7.46 20.40
N ALA A 290 22.62 -6.75 19.67
CA ALA A 290 23.82 -7.30 19.08
C ALA A 290 24.98 -7.15 20.07
N THR A 291 25.61 -8.27 20.43
CA THR A 291 26.82 -8.26 21.26
C THR A 291 28.02 -8.48 20.36
N LYS A 292 28.97 -7.55 20.35
CA LYS A 292 30.24 -7.70 19.64
C LYS A 292 31.09 -8.76 20.32
N THR A 293 31.53 -9.77 19.57
CA THR A 293 32.30 -10.89 20.11
C THR A 293 33.69 -10.47 20.61
N LEU A 294 34.24 -9.38 20.05
CA LEU A 294 35.61 -8.94 20.36
C LEU A 294 35.73 -8.25 21.73
N ASP A 295 34.74 -7.44 22.12
CA ASP A 295 34.81 -6.58 23.30
C ASP A 295 33.57 -6.69 24.22
N ASN A 296 32.63 -7.58 23.91
CA ASN A 296 31.33 -7.73 24.60
C ASN A 296 30.51 -6.44 24.67
N SER A 297 30.80 -5.44 23.84
CA SER A 297 29.98 -4.24 23.77
C SER A 297 28.60 -4.56 23.19
N LYS A 298 27.57 -3.93 23.78
CA LYS A 298 26.18 -4.12 23.38
C LYS A 298 25.76 -3.00 22.45
N VAL A 299 25.22 -3.38 21.31
CA VAL A 299 24.57 -2.51 20.34
C VAL A 299 23.09 -2.83 20.36
N TYR A 300 22.29 -1.85 20.76
CA TYR A 300 20.83 -1.98 20.80
C TYR A 300 20.23 -1.71 19.43
N GLY A 301 19.17 -2.42 19.09
CA GLY A 301 18.50 -2.25 17.82
C GLY A 301 17.11 -2.85 17.77
N TYR A 302 16.58 -2.89 16.56
CA TYR A 302 15.23 -3.35 16.29
C TYR A 302 15.23 -4.14 14.98
N ALA A 303 14.64 -5.33 15.00
CA ALA A 303 14.34 -6.10 13.80
C ALA A 303 12.88 -5.86 13.45
N GLY A 304 12.55 -5.50 12.21
CA GLY A 304 11.15 -5.31 11.83
C GLY A 304 10.92 -5.18 10.33
N TYR A 305 9.76 -4.62 9.98
CA TYR A 305 9.24 -4.46 8.61
C TYR A 305 10.21 -3.83 7.59
N TRP A 306 11.14 -3.01 8.07
CA TRP A 306 12.12 -2.27 7.27
C TRP A 306 13.53 -2.91 7.29
N GLY A 307 13.64 -4.12 7.84
CA GLY A 307 14.89 -4.83 8.05
C GLY A 307 15.45 -4.66 9.46
N LEU A 308 16.76 -4.89 9.60
CA LEU A 308 17.49 -4.79 10.86
C LEU A 308 18.08 -3.39 11.00
N ASN A 309 17.81 -2.74 12.13
CA ASN A 309 18.46 -1.49 12.51
C ASN A 309 19.24 -1.69 13.81
N LEU A 310 20.55 -1.44 13.78
CA LEU A 310 21.44 -1.53 14.93
C LEU A 310 22.06 -0.16 15.15
N GLN A 311 21.80 0.47 16.30
CA GLN A 311 22.23 1.84 16.56
C GLN A 311 23.75 1.97 16.51
N GLY A 312 24.26 2.81 15.61
CA GLY A 312 25.70 3.03 15.48
C GLY A 312 26.47 1.88 14.80
N LEU A 313 25.77 0.89 14.24
CA LEU A 313 26.36 -0.09 13.34
C LEU A 313 25.86 0.15 11.92
N ASP A 314 26.75 0.66 11.07
CA ASP A 314 26.47 0.79 9.65
C ASP A 314 26.54 -0.59 8.97
N LEU A 315 25.37 -1.16 8.71
CA LEU A 315 25.25 -2.44 8.01
C LEU A 315 25.70 -2.35 6.55
N SER A 316 25.68 -1.17 5.92
CA SER A 316 26.08 -1.00 4.53
C SER A 316 27.59 -1.19 4.33
N GLY A 317 28.38 -0.86 5.36
CA GLY A 317 29.82 -1.07 5.40
C GLY A 317 30.27 -2.50 5.70
N LEU A 318 29.34 -3.42 5.99
CA LEU A 318 29.66 -4.84 6.25
C LEU A 318 29.71 -5.65 4.95
N PRO A 319 30.60 -6.65 4.83
CA PRO A 319 30.59 -7.55 3.68
C PRO A 319 29.33 -8.42 3.65
N ASP A 320 28.99 -8.92 2.46
CA ASP A 320 27.93 -9.89 2.29
C ASP A 320 28.36 -11.29 2.77
N GLY A 321 27.37 -12.12 3.09
CA GLY A 321 27.52 -13.40 3.75
C GLY A 321 27.30 -13.31 5.26
N LEU A 322 27.78 -14.34 5.97
CA LEU A 322 27.72 -14.40 7.42
C LEU A 322 28.57 -13.27 8.02
N VAL A 323 27.92 -12.37 8.76
CA VAL A 323 28.59 -11.30 9.48
C VAL A 323 29.17 -11.87 10.77
N ASN A 324 30.45 -12.20 10.72
CA ASN A 324 31.19 -12.68 11.88
C ASN A 324 31.41 -11.56 12.92
N GLY A 325 31.46 -11.94 14.20
CA GLY A 325 31.77 -11.02 15.30
C GLY A 325 30.58 -10.35 15.97
N TYR A 326 29.35 -10.75 15.65
CA TYR A 326 28.13 -10.31 16.33
C TYR A 326 27.24 -11.51 16.69
N THR A 327 26.76 -11.54 17.93
CA THR A 327 25.67 -12.42 18.36
C THR A 327 24.43 -11.57 18.61
N ILE A 328 23.34 -11.84 17.90
CA ILE A 328 22.08 -11.11 18.05
C ILE A 328 21.17 -11.88 19.01
N VAL A 329 20.60 -11.21 20.00
CA VAL A 329 19.66 -11.81 20.95
C VAL A 329 18.34 -11.07 20.89
N ASP A 330 17.23 -11.81 20.81
CA ASP A 330 15.88 -11.28 20.95
C ASP A 330 15.64 -10.76 22.37
N GLN A 331 15.05 -9.58 22.51
CA GLN A 331 14.74 -8.96 23.81
C GLN A 331 13.25 -9.03 24.20
N ARG A 332 12.42 -9.80 23.48
CA ARG A 332 11.04 -10.05 23.89
C ARG A 332 11.00 -10.76 25.25
N PRO A 333 9.99 -10.46 26.10
CA PRO A 333 9.81 -11.16 27.36
C PRO A 333 9.81 -12.68 27.17
N ASN A 334 10.63 -13.38 27.95
CA ASN A 334 10.82 -14.84 27.91
C ASN A 334 11.44 -15.41 26.63
N ASN A 335 12.04 -14.58 25.76
CA ASN A 335 12.83 -15.05 24.63
C ASN A 335 14.34 -14.91 24.91
N THR A 336 15.10 -15.98 24.71
CA THR A 336 16.57 -16.02 24.85
C THR A 336 17.26 -16.54 23.59
N SER A 337 16.53 -16.64 22.47
CA SER A 337 17.07 -17.10 21.20
C SER A 337 18.20 -16.19 20.71
N ALA A 338 19.30 -16.83 20.34
CA ALA A 338 20.44 -16.19 19.71
C ALA A 338 20.43 -16.46 18.20
N TYR A 339 20.71 -15.43 17.41
CA TYR A 339 20.74 -15.47 15.96
C TYR A 339 22.11 -15.03 15.45
N SER A 340 22.51 -15.60 14.32
CA SER A 340 23.64 -15.12 13.54
C SER A 340 23.15 -14.06 12.54
N LEU A 341 23.96 -13.03 12.33
CA LEU A 341 23.67 -11.99 11.35
C LEU A 341 24.24 -12.40 9.99
N SER A 342 23.43 -12.35 8.95
CA SER A 342 23.88 -12.52 7.55
C SER A 342 23.38 -11.35 6.73
N LYS A 343 24.23 -10.81 5.87
CA LYS A 343 23.91 -9.73 4.94
C LYS A 343 23.97 -10.26 3.52
N VAL A 344 22.96 -9.99 2.72
CA VAL A 344 23.01 -10.26 1.28
C VAL A 344 22.66 -8.94 0.60
N SER A 345 23.64 -8.31 -0.04
CA SER A 345 23.42 -7.11 -0.86
C SER A 345 23.14 -7.56 -2.28
N GLY A 346 22.11 -6.99 -2.87
CA GLY A 346 21.84 -7.22 -4.28
C GLY A 346 20.46 -6.73 -4.67
N LYS A 347 20.40 -6.13 -5.87
CA LYS A 347 19.17 -6.03 -6.64
C LYS A 347 18.97 -7.40 -7.30
N LEU A 348 17.95 -8.14 -6.87
CA LEU A 348 17.52 -9.33 -7.61
C LEU A 348 17.07 -8.87 -9.00
N THR A 349 17.92 -9.13 -10.00
CA THR A 349 17.62 -8.81 -11.39
C THR A 349 17.27 -10.11 -12.08
N GLN A 350 15.98 -10.30 -12.34
CA GLN A 350 15.52 -11.43 -13.13
C GLN A 350 15.91 -11.18 -14.60
N TRP A 351 16.79 -12.02 -15.13
CA TRP A 351 17.08 -12.07 -16.56
C TRP A 351 16.26 -13.20 -17.16
N SER A 352 15.25 -12.84 -17.95
CA SER A 352 14.47 -13.80 -18.71
C SER A 352 15.07 -13.93 -20.10
N GLN A 353 15.63 -15.09 -20.44
CA GLN A 353 16.12 -15.37 -21.79
C GLN A 353 14.91 -15.61 -22.71
N GLY A 354 14.62 -14.64 -23.58
CA GLY A 354 13.69 -14.83 -24.69
C GLY A 354 14.40 -15.47 -25.87
N SER A 355 13.81 -16.51 -26.47
CA SER A 355 14.21 -16.98 -27.80
C SER A 355 13.29 -16.34 -28.85
N THR A 356 13.87 -15.92 -29.96
CA THR A 356 13.15 -15.44 -31.14
C THR A 356 13.75 -16.09 -32.38
N THR A 357 13.01 -16.14 -33.48
CA THR A 357 13.55 -16.62 -34.76
C THR A 357 14.34 -15.50 -35.43
N LEU A 358 15.32 -15.86 -36.28
CA LEU A 358 16.09 -14.87 -37.05
C LEU A 358 15.17 -13.98 -37.91
N ASP A 359 14.10 -14.54 -38.49
CA ASP A 359 13.11 -13.78 -39.27
C ASP A 359 12.39 -12.70 -38.46
N ALA A 360 12.23 -12.89 -37.15
CA ALA A 360 11.54 -11.93 -36.28
C ALA A 360 12.44 -10.77 -35.80
N VAL A 361 13.74 -10.82 -36.11
CA VAL A 361 14.71 -9.74 -35.83
C VAL A 361 15.29 -9.12 -37.11
N ASP A 362 14.72 -9.45 -38.28
CA ASP A 362 15.10 -8.83 -39.55
C ASP A 362 14.86 -7.31 -39.50
N GLY A 363 15.88 -6.54 -39.85
CA GLY A 363 15.88 -5.07 -39.78
C GLY A 363 16.30 -4.42 -38.45
N ILE A 364 16.63 -5.19 -37.41
CA ILE A 364 17.16 -4.64 -36.14
C ILE A 364 18.69 -4.68 -36.15
N PRO A 365 19.40 -3.53 -36.19
CA PRO A 365 20.86 -3.51 -36.17
C PRO A 365 21.38 -4.03 -34.82
N MET A 366 22.09 -5.15 -34.83
CA MET A 366 22.78 -5.68 -33.65
C MET A 366 24.22 -5.17 -33.64
N PHE A 367 24.57 -4.35 -32.65
CA PHE A 367 25.94 -3.92 -32.43
C PHE A 367 26.65 -4.94 -31.54
N SER A 368 27.57 -5.70 -32.12
CA SER A 368 28.53 -6.48 -31.33
C SER A 368 29.59 -5.54 -30.78
N GLY A 369 29.51 -5.21 -29.50
CA GLY A 369 30.62 -4.58 -28.78
C GLY A 369 31.76 -5.58 -28.65
N ALA A 370 32.76 -5.47 -29.52
CA ALA A 370 34.05 -6.14 -29.32
C ALA A 370 34.86 -5.30 -28.32
N THR A 371 35.12 -5.86 -27.14
CA THR A 371 36.26 -5.48 -26.30
C THR A 371 37.35 -6.51 -26.45
#